data_AF-A0A2H9NZM9-F1
#
_entry.id   AF-A0A2H9NZM9-F1
#
_cell.length_a   1.000
_cell.length_b   1.000
_cell.length_c   1.000
_cell.angle_alpha   90.00
_cell.angle_beta   90.00
_cell.angle_gamma   90.00
#
_symmetry.space_group_name_H-M   'P 1'
#
loop_
_entity.id
_entity.type
_entity.pdbx_description
1 polymer ?
#
loop_
_entity_poly.entity_id
_entity_poly.type
_entity_poly.pdbx_seq_one_letter_code
_entity_poly.pdbx_strand_id
1 'polypeptide(L)' 'MRNYKFRLYPNLDQEYKLQNNLNVCKWVYNKFVEQAQKSFLSRNDMNYILTELKQSEPWLYNYHSKMLQMVST' A
#
# COMPACT_ATOMS: atom_id res chain seq x y z
N MET A 1 19.42 -19.44 -32.29
CA MET A 1 19.27 -19.02 -30.87
C MET A 1 17.89 -19.45 -30.39
N ARG A 2 17.79 -20.42 -29.47
CA ARG A 2 16.49 -20.89 -28.93
C ARG A 2 16.09 -19.96 -27.78
N ASN A 3 14.98 -19.26 -27.94
CA ASN A 3 14.39 -18.47 -26.86
C ASN A 3 13.52 -19.39 -25.99
N TYR A 4 13.84 -19.47 -24.70
CA TYR A 4 13.05 -20.22 -23.73
C TYR A 4 12.18 -19.24 -22.92
N LYS A 5 10.89 -19.56 -22.80
CA LYS A 5 9.94 -18.78 -21.98
C LYS A 5 9.86 -19.40 -20.59
N PHE A 6 10.58 -18.81 -19.64
CA PHE A 6 10.47 -19.18 -18.23
C PHE A 6 9.39 -18.34 -17.56
N ARG A 7 8.55 -18.97 -16.74
CA ARG A 7 7.65 -18.27 -15.82
C ARG A 7 8.15 -18.53 -14.41
N LEU A 8 8.58 -17.46 -13.75
CA LEU A 8 8.93 -17.50 -12.35
C LEU A 8 7.65 -17.35 -11.53
N TYR A 9 7.45 -18.26 -10.59
CA TYR A 9 6.42 -18.15 -9.58
C TYR A 9 7.07 -17.79 -8.25
N PRO A 10 6.39 -16.99 -7.41
CA PRO A 10 6.90 -16.70 -6.09
C PRO A 10 6.99 -18.00 -5.26
N ASN A 11 7.99 -18.07 -4.40
CA ASN A 11 7.97 -19.04 -3.31
C ASN A 11 6.98 -18.59 -2.21
N LEU A 12 6.75 -19.44 -1.21
CA LEU A 12 5.78 -19.18 -0.14
C LEU A 12 6.04 -17.86 0.60
N ASP A 13 7.30 -17.54 0.90
CA ASP A 13 7.66 -16.28 1.60
C ASP A 13 7.39 -15.05 0.73
N GLN A 14 7.66 -15.15 -0.57
CA GLN A 14 7.37 -14.09 -1.53
C GLN A 14 5.87 -13.89 -1.69
N GLU A 15 5.10 -14.97 -1.78
CA GLU A 15 3.64 -14.91 -1.85
C GLU A 15 3.05 -14.26 -0.60
N TYR A 16 3.51 -14.66 0.58
CA TYR A 16 3.11 -14.04 1.84
C TYR A 16 3.41 -12.54 1.87
N LYS A 17 4.63 -12.12 1.48
CA LYS A 17 5.00 -10.70 1.42
C LYS A 17 4.11 -9.92 0.45
N LEU A 18 3.79 -10.49 -0.71
CA LEU A 18 2.90 -9.87 -1.69
C LEU A 18 1.49 -9.71 -1.13
N GLN A 19 0.91 -10.76 -0.55
CA GLN A 19 -0.42 -10.72 0.06
C GLN A 19 -0.47 -9.73 1.23
N ASN A 20 0.55 -9.73 2.07
CA ASN A 20 0.65 -8.81 3.20
C ASN A 20 0.72 -7.34 2.72
N ASN A 21 1.53 -7.03 1.72
CA ASN A 21 1.57 -5.68 1.12
C ASN A 21 0.21 -5.26 0.56
N LEU A 22 -0.51 -6.16 -0.11
CA LEU A 22 -1.87 -5.89 -0.61
C LEU A 22 -2.85 -5.61 0.53
N ASN A 23 -2.77 -6.36 1.63
CA ASN A 23 -3.61 -6.16 2.80
C ASN A 23 -3.34 -4.80 3.46
N VAL A 24 -2.07 -4.38 3.53
CA VAL A 24 -1.72 -3.04 4.02
C VAL A 24 -2.27 -1.94 3.11
N CYS A 25 -2.15 -2.09 1.78
CA CYS A 25 -2.75 -1.13 0.84
C CYS A 25 -4.27 -1.02 1.05
N LYS A 26 -4.98 -2.15 1.22
CA LYS A 26 -6.42 -2.17 1.49
C LYS A 26 -6.76 -1.48 2.81
N TRP A 27 -5.97 -1.73 3.85
CA TRP A 27 -6.17 -1.10 5.16
C TRP A 27 -6.04 0.42 5.06
N VAL A 28 -4.98 0.92 4.41
CA VAL A 28 -4.77 2.36 4.20
C VAL A 28 -5.88 2.97 3.34
N TYR A 29 -6.28 2.29 2.27
CA TYR A 29 -7.39 2.73 1.41
C TYR A 29 -8.68 2.91 2.20
N ASN A 30 -9.04 1.94 3.06
CA ASN A 30 -10.22 2.04 3.89
C ASN A 30 -10.18 3.26 4.82
N LYS A 31 -9.01 3.62 5.36
CA LYS A 31 -8.83 4.86 6.13
C LYS A 31 -9.07 6.12 5.30
N PHE A 32 -8.62 6.15 4.06
CA PHE A 32 -8.94 7.26 3.16
C PHE A 32 -10.43 7.33 2.84
N VAL A 33 -11.09 6.19 2.60
CA VAL A 33 -12.55 6.14 2.35
C VAL A 33 -13.34 6.63 3.55
N GLU A 34 -13.01 6.18 4.77
CA GLU A 34 -13.65 6.65 6.02
C GLU A 34 -13.56 8.17 6.16
N GLN A 35 -12.46 8.79 5.72
CA GLN A 35 -12.28 10.23 5.79
C GLN A 35 -12.93 10.96 4.61
N ALA A 36 -12.90 10.37 3.40
CA ALA A 36 -13.54 10.92 2.20
C ALA A 36 -15.07 10.98 2.32
N GLN A 37 -15.66 10.11 3.13
CA GLN A 37 -17.09 10.16 3.46
C GLN A 37 -17.48 11.43 4.24
N LYS A 38 -16.54 12.04 4.97
CA LYS A 38 -16.80 13.23 5.79
C LYS A 38 -16.57 14.53 5.02
N SER A 39 -15.60 14.51 4.10
CA SER A 39 -15.22 15.69 3.31
C SER A 39 -14.53 15.29 2.03
N PHE A 40 -14.55 16.16 1.02
CA PHE A 40 -13.68 16.00 -0.14
C PHE A 40 -12.21 15.95 0.29
N LEU A 41 -11.45 15.01 -0.28
CA LEU A 41 -10.02 14.85 -0.02
C LEU A 41 -9.25 14.96 -1.33
N SER A 42 -8.28 15.86 -1.37
CA SER A 42 -7.28 15.87 -2.42
C SER A 42 -6.20 14.81 -2.16
N ARG A 43 -5.39 14.53 -3.19
CA ARG A 43 -4.21 13.68 -3.05
C ARG A 43 -3.21 14.18 -2.02
N ASN A 44 -3.09 15.49 -1.86
CA ASN A 44 -2.22 16.08 -0.84
C ASN A 44 -2.76 15.82 0.57
N ASP A 45 -4.07 15.94 0.75
CA ASP A 45 -4.72 15.65 2.04
C ASP A 45 -4.55 14.18 2.42
N MET A 46 -4.72 13.25 1.48
CA MET A 46 -4.47 11.83 1.72
C MET A 46 -3.01 11.53 2.10
N ASN A 47 -2.04 12.22 1.50
CA ASN A 47 -0.62 12.06 1.88
C ASN A 47 -0.31 12.66 3.26
N TYR A 48 -1.00 13.74 3.64
CA TYR A 48 -0.92 14.30 4.97
C TYR A 48 -1.50 13.32 6.00
N ILE A 49 -2.70 12.80 5.76
CA ILE A 49 -3.33 11.74 6.58
C ILE A 49 -2.41 10.52 6.70
N LEU A 50 -1.77 10.10 5.60
CA LEU A 50 -0.82 8.98 5.64
C LEU A 50 0.36 9.23 6.58
N THR A 51 0.82 10.49 6.69
CA THR A 51 1.90 10.87 7.60
C THR A 51 1.43 10.76 9.05
N GLU A 52 0.23 11.21 9.36
CA GLU A 52 -0.39 11.05 10.68
C GLU A 52 -0.63 9.57 11.02
N LEU A 53 -1.13 8.78 10.06
CA LEU A 53 -1.33 7.33 10.23
C LEU A 53 -0.03 6.61 10.55
N LYS A 54 1.10 6.99 9.93
CA LYS A 54 2.40 6.39 10.27
C LYS A 54 2.85 6.71 11.69
N GLN A 55 2.49 7.89 12.21
CA GLN A 55 2.79 8.26 13.59
C GLN A 55 1.91 7.49 14.59
N SER A 56 0.62 7.32 14.29
CA SER A 56 -0.29 6.57 15.16
C SER A 56 -0.09 5.05 15.07
N GLU A 57 0.31 4.56 13.89
CA GLU A 57 0.51 3.14 13.57
C GLU A 57 1.94 2.89 13.05
N PRO A 58 2.96 2.83 13.95
CA PRO A 58 4.36 2.77 13.55
C PRO A 58 4.75 1.55 12.71
N TRP A 59 3.94 0.49 12.71
CA TRP A 59 4.19 -0.69 11.86
C TRP A 59 4.14 -0.35 10.36
N LEU A 60 3.50 0.76 9.97
CA LEU A 60 3.51 1.26 8.58
C LEU A 60 4.91 1.70 8.11
N TYR A 61 5.85 2.00 9.03
CA TYR A 61 7.23 2.31 8.67
C TYR A 61 7.99 1.11 8.10
N ASN A 62 7.50 -0.12 8.32
CA ASN A 62 8.10 -1.32 7.73
C ASN A 62 7.82 -1.48 6.22
N TYR A 63 6.96 -0.64 5.65
CA TYR A 63 6.56 -0.71 4.25
C TYR A 63 7.12 0.45 3.44
N HIS A 64 7.33 0.21 2.14
CA HIS A 64 7.92 1.18 1.25
C HIS A 64 7.01 2.41 1.08
N SER A 65 7.52 3.61 1.40
CA SER A 65 6.73 4.86 1.40
C SER A 65 6.04 5.14 0.06
N LYS A 66 6.70 4.87 -1.07
CA LYS A 66 6.09 5.07 -2.39
C LYS A 66 4.90 4.15 -2.63
N MET A 67 4.92 2.92 -2.09
CA MET A 67 3.80 1.99 -2.23
C MET A 67 2.55 2.55 -1.54
N LEU A 68 2.72 3.05 -0.32
CA LEU A 68 1.62 3.62 0.47
C LEU A 68 1.07 4.91 -0.16
N GLN A 69 1.95 5.76 -0.69
CA GLN A 69 1.55 6.97 -1.41
C GLN A 69 0.83 6.68 -2.73
N MET A 70 1.06 5.53 -3.37
CA MET A 70 0.32 5.17 -4.59
C MET A 70 -1.15 4.85 -4.32
N VAL A 71 -1.51 4.54 -3.07
CA VAL A 71 -2.92 4.31 -2.67
C VAL A 71 -3.76 5.60 -2.79
N SER A 72 -3.13 6.78 -2.75
CA SER A 72 -3.80 8.08 -2.88
C SER A 72 -3.87 8.62 -4.32
N THR A 73 -3.57 7.78 -5.32
CA THR A 73 -3.49 8.18 -6.74
C THR A 73 -4.81 7.96 -7.47
#